data_AF-A0A847WIS4-F1
#
_entry.id   AF-A0A847WIS4-F1
#
_cell.length_a   1.000
_cell.length_b   1.000
_cell.length_c   1.000
_cell.angle_alpha   90.00
_cell.angle_beta   90.00
_cell.angle_gamma   90.00
#
_symmetry.space_group_name_H-M   'P 1'
#
loop_
_entity.id
_entity.type
_entity.pdbx_description
1 polymer ?
#
loop_
_entity_poly.entity_id
_entity_poly.type
_entity_poly.pdbx_seq_one_letter_code
_entity_poly.pdbx_strand_id
1 'polypeptide(L)'
;MDCQFRDPIHGFIEVSNLELKIIDSPPFQRLRNIKQLATTYLVYPGAEHTRFGHSLGVMHLVTKAFDSALDNYKRTNGKDLFDSTRSAWYRQILRLIALTHDLGHAPFSHASEALFDGDLEHEDFTKKIIYETEIADHIQTIGKEFRKKHSVGEEYNITPKLLWLIYGEKNPELDSEYIMPDYKFLKSFMDSELDCDKMDYLLRDSYYCGVNYGKYDLNKLLSSLNVFYKPSDKIMHLAVDRGGVHAFEEFVIARYFMFIQVYFHKTRRYLDKLLVDNIANILPNSKYPNNVQDYLKWDDLTVIDKIKASRFNCLDAEQFLTRTVMSCVYETSAHSNRSDGNLLLNIIKNKLQEELEHAILEDTANKMPHKIPTLEEYDASSGKGIPILVQYMEMPSSIGSESILLKSLIEPINIRRLYVQKSEAETAKKIVGELLNRGDVN
;
A
#
# COMPACT_ATOMS: atom_id res chain seq x y z
N MET A 1 -11.99 -6.22 -25.29
CA MET A 1 -12.28 -6.50 -23.87
C MET A 1 -13.77 -6.75 -23.77
N ASP A 2 -14.18 -7.63 -22.86
CA ASP A 2 -15.45 -8.35 -23.01
C ASP A 2 -16.43 -8.05 -21.86
N CYS A 3 -15.96 -7.49 -20.74
CA CYS A 3 -16.77 -7.09 -19.60
C CYS A 3 -16.24 -5.80 -18.96
N GLN A 4 -17.11 -5.07 -18.29
CA GLN A 4 -16.79 -3.81 -17.60
C GLN A 4 -17.36 -3.82 -16.18
N PHE A 5 -16.52 -3.43 -15.21
CA PHE A 5 -16.94 -3.12 -13.85
C PHE A 5 -17.13 -1.61 -13.71
N ARG A 6 -18.24 -1.20 -13.09
CA ARG A 6 -18.42 0.20 -12.71
C ARG A 6 -17.69 0.46 -11.40
N ASP A 7 -16.78 1.42 -11.41
CA ASP A 7 -15.97 1.82 -10.27
C ASP A 7 -16.15 3.33 -10.00
N PRO A 8 -16.40 3.75 -8.76
CA PRO A 8 -16.67 5.16 -8.45
C PRO A 8 -15.44 6.06 -8.58
N ILE A 9 -14.23 5.50 -8.58
CA ILE A 9 -12.97 6.23 -8.68
C ILE A 9 -12.57 6.39 -10.14
N HIS A 10 -12.65 5.30 -10.90
CA HIS A 10 -12.07 5.20 -12.24
C HIS A 10 -13.10 5.14 -13.38
N GLY A 11 -14.40 5.18 -13.06
CA GLY A 11 -15.48 5.09 -14.03
C GLY A 11 -15.78 3.65 -14.44
N PHE A 12 -15.25 3.22 -15.59
CA PHE A 12 -15.38 1.84 -16.04
C PHE A 12 -14.00 1.18 -16.09
N ILE A 13 -13.92 -0.01 -15.49
CA ILE A 13 -12.73 -0.86 -15.49
C ILE A 13 -12.99 -2.03 -16.44
N GLU A 14 -12.16 -2.13 -17.47
CA GLU A 14 -12.31 -3.16 -18.50
C GLU A 14 -11.50 -4.42 -18.16
N VAL A 15 -12.12 -5.57 -18.39
CA VAL A 15 -11.54 -6.90 -18.13
C VAL A 15 -11.76 -7.83 -19.31
N SER A 16 -10.82 -8.75 -19.51
CA SER A 16 -10.97 -9.85 -20.46
C SER A 16 -11.72 -11.04 -19.84
N ASN A 17 -12.32 -11.88 -20.68
CA ASN A 17 -12.96 -13.12 -20.23
C ASN A 17 -12.00 -14.08 -19.51
N LEU A 18 -10.70 -14.02 -19.78
CA LEU A 18 -9.72 -14.87 -19.09
C LEU A 18 -9.33 -14.29 -17.72
N GLU A 19 -9.19 -12.97 -17.60
CA GLU A 19 -8.99 -12.29 -16.31
C GLU A 19 -10.21 -12.46 -15.40
N LEU A 20 -11.43 -12.52 -15.96
CA LEU A 20 -12.64 -12.83 -15.20
C LEU A 20 -12.54 -14.16 -14.47
N LYS A 21 -11.85 -15.17 -15.00
CA LYS A 21 -11.66 -16.45 -14.28
C LYS A 21 -10.90 -16.27 -12.97
N ILE A 22 -9.89 -15.40 -12.96
CA ILE A 22 -9.18 -15.01 -11.73
C ILE A 22 -10.13 -14.24 -10.82
N ILE A 23 -10.84 -13.25 -11.35
CA ILE A 23 -11.73 -12.38 -10.57
C ILE A 23 -12.86 -13.19 -9.92
N ASP A 24 -13.44 -14.16 -10.63
CA ASP A 24 -14.56 -14.99 -10.19
C ASP A 24 -14.12 -16.17 -9.30
N SER A 25 -12.82 -16.39 -9.15
CA SER A 25 -12.29 -17.47 -8.31
C SER A 25 -12.51 -17.18 -6.81
N PRO A 26 -12.76 -18.21 -5.98
CA PRO A 26 -12.86 -18.09 -4.53
C PRO A 26 -11.74 -17.26 -3.85
N PRO A 27 -10.44 -17.44 -4.15
CA PRO A 27 -9.38 -16.64 -3.52
C PRO A 27 -9.51 -15.14 -3.80
N PHE A 28 -9.93 -14.74 -5.00
CA PHE A 28 -10.13 -13.33 -5.35
C PHE A 28 -11.46 -12.81 -4.79
N GLN A 29 -12.53 -13.60 -4.82
CA GLN A 29 -13.84 -13.22 -4.24
C GLN A 29 -13.77 -13.01 -2.72
N ARG A 30 -12.87 -13.71 -2.02
CA ARG A 30 -12.55 -13.47 -0.60
C ARG A 30 -12.21 -12.00 -0.33
N LEU A 31 -11.56 -11.30 -1.25
CA LEU A 31 -11.21 -9.89 -1.11
C LEU A 31 -12.43 -8.96 -1.00
N ARG A 32 -13.65 -9.42 -1.29
CA ARG A 32 -14.90 -8.69 -1.01
C ARG A 32 -15.19 -8.58 0.49
N ASN A 33 -14.63 -9.48 1.29
CA ASN A 33 -14.85 -9.55 2.73
C ASN A 33 -13.62 -9.08 3.51
N ILE A 34 -12.67 -8.40 2.86
CA ILE A 34 -11.49 -7.82 3.50
C ILE A 34 -11.51 -6.32 3.26
N LYS A 35 -11.77 -5.54 4.31
CA LYS A 35 -11.77 -4.09 4.25
C LYS A 35 -10.37 -3.56 4.01
N GLN A 36 -10.27 -2.59 3.10
CA GLN A 36 -9.00 -1.94 2.74
C GLN A 36 -8.33 -1.34 3.99
N LEU A 37 -9.12 -0.66 4.82
CA LEU A 37 -8.62 0.18 5.90
C LEU A 37 -8.88 -0.38 7.31
N ALA A 38 -8.95 -1.70 7.47
CA ALA A 38 -9.09 -2.34 8.79
C ALA A 38 -10.26 -1.76 9.61
N THR A 39 -10.01 -1.24 10.82
CA THR A 39 -11.05 -0.67 11.70
C THR A 39 -11.40 0.79 11.36
N THR A 40 -10.93 1.33 10.24
CA THR A 40 -11.15 2.75 9.87
C THR A 40 -12.63 3.06 9.69
N TYR A 41 -13.46 2.10 9.26
CA TYR A 41 -14.92 2.26 9.18
C TYR A 41 -15.57 2.62 10.52
N LEU A 42 -14.95 2.23 11.64
CA LEU A 42 -15.42 2.62 12.98
C LEU A 42 -15.12 4.10 13.28
N VAL A 43 -14.27 4.78 12.52
CA VAL A 43 -13.98 6.22 12.68
C VAL A 43 -14.57 7.04 11.53
N TYR A 44 -14.42 6.56 10.31
CA TYR A 44 -14.91 7.15 9.07
C TYR A 44 -15.97 6.20 8.49
N PRO A 45 -17.28 6.41 8.74
CA PRO A 45 -18.32 5.44 8.40
C PRO A 45 -18.43 5.07 6.92
N GLY A 46 -17.88 5.89 6.01
CA GLY A 46 -17.83 5.58 4.58
C GLY A 46 -16.69 4.64 4.17
N ALA A 47 -15.69 4.38 5.03
CA ALA A 47 -14.51 3.57 4.76
C ALA A 47 -14.80 2.05 4.74
N GLU A 48 -15.83 1.67 4.00
CA GLU A 48 -16.37 0.31 3.89
C GLU A 48 -15.83 -0.44 2.65
N HIS A 49 -15.01 0.21 1.84
CA HIS A 49 -14.44 -0.38 0.63
C HIS A 49 -13.44 -1.49 0.95
N THR A 50 -13.28 -2.38 -0.01
CA THR A 50 -12.59 -3.65 0.16
C THR A 50 -11.44 -3.79 -0.83
N ARG A 51 -10.53 -4.73 -0.54
CA ARG A 51 -9.39 -5.02 -1.42
C ARG A 51 -9.82 -5.44 -2.82
N PHE A 52 -10.99 -6.05 -2.97
CA PHE A 52 -11.53 -6.42 -4.29
C PHE A 52 -11.62 -5.22 -5.26
N GLY A 53 -12.22 -4.11 -4.80
CA GLY A 53 -12.36 -2.91 -5.64
C GLY A 53 -11.02 -2.24 -5.92
N HIS A 54 -10.13 -2.26 -4.93
CA HIS A 54 -8.77 -1.76 -5.04
C HIS A 54 -7.95 -2.54 -6.09
N SER A 55 -7.90 -3.88 -6.03
CA SER A 55 -7.15 -4.70 -6.99
C SER A 55 -7.61 -4.50 -8.44
N LEU A 56 -8.92 -4.32 -8.66
CA LEU A 56 -9.44 -3.95 -9.99
C LEU A 56 -8.96 -2.57 -10.43
N GLY A 57 -8.97 -1.60 -9.52
CA GLY A 57 -8.47 -0.25 -9.75
C GLY A 57 -6.98 -0.22 -10.09
N VAL A 58 -6.15 -0.97 -9.37
CA VAL A 58 -4.71 -1.07 -9.65
C VAL A 58 -4.47 -1.69 -11.04
N MET A 59 -5.22 -2.74 -11.41
CA MET A 59 -5.13 -3.34 -12.75
C MET A 59 -5.51 -2.35 -13.87
N HIS A 60 -6.51 -1.50 -13.61
CA HIS A 60 -6.87 -0.43 -14.54
C HIS A 60 -5.76 0.62 -14.67
N LEU A 61 -5.22 1.08 -13.55
CA LEU A 61 -4.18 2.10 -13.52
C LEU A 61 -2.87 1.61 -14.13
N VAL A 62 -2.45 0.38 -13.85
CA VAL A 62 -1.21 -0.17 -14.43
C VAL A 62 -1.29 -0.24 -15.96
N THR A 63 -2.48 -0.52 -16.49
CA THR A 63 -2.73 -0.51 -17.95
C THR A 63 -2.53 0.90 -18.51
N LYS A 64 -3.19 1.90 -17.90
CA LYS A 64 -3.09 3.30 -18.34
C LYS A 64 -1.68 3.87 -18.18
N ALA A 65 -1.01 3.56 -17.08
CA ALA A 65 0.33 4.04 -16.77
C ALA A 65 1.35 3.49 -17.76
N PHE A 66 1.31 2.16 -18.00
CA PHE A 66 2.19 1.51 -18.95
C PHE A 66 1.98 2.04 -20.37
N ASP A 67 0.73 2.15 -20.82
CA ASP A 67 0.41 2.65 -22.16
C ASP A 67 0.82 4.12 -22.34
N SER A 68 0.59 4.97 -21.33
CA SER A 68 1.03 6.38 -21.36
C SER A 68 2.55 6.50 -21.45
N ALA A 69 3.29 5.69 -20.68
CA ALA A 69 4.75 5.68 -20.71
C ALA A 69 5.30 5.27 -22.08
N LEU A 70 4.74 4.22 -22.70
CA LEU A 70 5.15 3.78 -24.04
C LEU A 70 4.79 4.80 -25.13
N ASP A 71 3.60 5.38 -25.06
CA ASP A 71 3.16 6.40 -26.01
C ASP A 71 4.04 7.66 -25.94
N ASN A 72 4.37 8.12 -24.73
CA ASN A 72 5.27 9.25 -24.54
C ASN A 72 6.70 8.93 -25.00
N TYR A 73 7.19 7.72 -24.73
CA TYR A 73 8.48 7.28 -25.27
C TYR A 73 8.49 7.36 -26.80
N LYS A 74 7.43 6.86 -27.46
CA LYS A 74 7.28 6.92 -28.92
C LYS A 74 7.25 8.34 -29.44
N ARG A 75 6.51 9.24 -28.80
CA ARG A 75 6.43 10.66 -29.19
C ARG A 75 7.80 11.34 -29.12
N THR A 76 8.57 11.08 -28.05
CA THR A 76 9.89 11.68 -27.85
C THR A 76 10.96 11.10 -28.77
N ASN A 77 10.91 9.78 -29.04
CA ASN A 77 11.98 9.07 -29.77
C ASN A 77 11.64 8.73 -31.23
N GLY A 78 10.40 8.97 -31.66
CA GLY A 78 9.92 8.69 -33.02
C GLY A 78 9.74 7.21 -33.36
N LYS A 79 9.89 6.30 -32.37
CA LYS A 79 9.79 4.85 -32.55
C LYS A 79 9.21 4.16 -31.31
N ASP A 80 8.55 3.03 -31.52
CA ASP A 80 8.08 2.19 -30.42
C ASP A 80 9.25 1.61 -29.62
N LEU A 81 9.12 1.53 -28.29
CA LEU A 81 10.13 0.92 -27.42
C LEU A 81 10.18 -0.60 -27.59
N PHE A 82 9.01 -1.20 -27.76
CA PHE A 82 8.81 -2.64 -27.96
C PHE A 82 7.90 -2.86 -29.16
N ASP A 83 8.01 -4.03 -29.80
CA ASP A 83 7.02 -4.44 -30.78
C ASP A 83 5.64 -4.67 -30.12
N SER A 84 4.59 -4.70 -30.95
CA SER A 84 3.21 -4.80 -30.47
C SER A 84 2.94 -6.06 -29.63
N THR A 85 3.63 -7.17 -29.91
CA THR A 85 3.41 -8.43 -29.21
C THR A 85 4.08 -8.38 -27.84
N ARG A 86 5.31 -7.87 -27.74
CA ARG A 86 5.99 -7.67 -26.46
C ARG A 86 5.31 -6.65 -25.57
N SER A 87 4.83 -5.52 -26.13
CA SER A 87 4.00 -4.57 -25.39
C SER A 87 2.72 -5.22 -24.84
N ALA A 88 2.03 -6.02 -25.63
CA ALA A 88 0.82 -6.73 -25.19
C ALA A 88 1.12 -7.76 -24.08
N TRP A 89 2.26 -8.45 -24.17
CA TRP A 89 2.70 -9.42 -23.18
C TRP A 89 3.01 -8.75 -21.83
N TYR A 90 3.80 -7.69 -21.84
CA TYR A 90 4.10 -6.89 -20.64
C TYR A 90 2.85 -6.28 -20.02
N ARG A 91 1.93 -5.76 -20.83
CA ARG A 91 0.64 -5.27 -20.34
C ARG A 91 -0.14 -6.40 -19.65
N GLN A 92 -0.21 -7.60 -20.23
CA GLN A 92 -0.91 -8.73 -19.62
C GLN A 92 -0.26 -9.17 -18.30
N ILE A 93 1.08 -9.22 -18.23
CA ILE A 93 1.82 -9.54 -17.00
C ILE A 93 1.52 -8.52 -15.91
N LEU A 94 1.64 -7.21 -16.20
CA LEU A 94 1.36 -6.15 -15.23
C LEU A 94 -0.08 -6.21 -14.70
N ARG A 95 -1.05 -6.45 -15.60
CA ARG A 95 -2.46 -6.60 -15.20
C ARG A 95 -2.67 -7.79 -14.26
N LEU A 96 -2.00 -8.91 -14.50
CA LEU A 96 -2.09 -10.08 -13.63
C LEU A 96 -1.42 -9.84 -12.28
N ILE A 97 -0.22 -9.24 -12.26
CA ILE A 97 0.44 -8.84 -11.01
C ILE A 97 -0.49 -7.92 -10.21
N ALA A 98 -1.06 -6.90 -10.86
CA ALA A 98 -1.99 -5.96 -10.24
C ALA A 98 -3.28 -6.62 -9.71
N LEU A 99 -3.84 -7.61 -10.40
CA LEU A 99 -4.97 -8.38 -9.85
C LEU A 99 -4.55 -9.19 -8.62
N THR A 100 -3.37 -9.81 -8.65
CA THR A 100 -2.98 -10.80 -7.64
C THR A 100 -2.24 -10.24 -6.43
N HIS A 101 -1.71 -9.00 -6.49
CA HIS A 101 -0.78 -8.46 -5.50
C HIS A 101 -1.29 -8.57 -4.05
N ASP A 102 -2.60 -8.36 -3.88
CA ASP A 102 -3.30 -8.26 -2.61
C ASP A 102 -3.95 -9.56 -2.11
N LEU A 103 -3.85 -10.66 -2.86
CA LEU A 103 -4.52 -11.93 -2.54
C LEU A 103 -4.16 -12.47 -1.16
N GLY A 104 -2.92 -12.25 -0.74
CA GLY A 104 -2.37 -12.73 0.52
C GLY A 104 -2.75 -11.93 1.76
N HIS A 105 -3.49 -10.82 1.66
CA HIS A 105 -3.82 -10.03 2.83
C HIS A 105 -4.71 -10.78 3.85
N ALA A 106 -4.38 -10.55 5.11
CA ALA A 106 -5.12 -11.06 6.26
C ALA A 106 -6.45 -10.29 6.44
N PRO A 107 -7.42 -10.88 7.17
CA PRO A 107 -8.58 -10.13 7.66
C PRO A 107 -8.17 -8.84 8.34
N PHE A 108 -8.85 -7.74 8.04
CA PHE A 108 -8.50 -6.38 8.47
C PHE A 108 -7.11 -5.92 8.03
N SER A 109 -6.61 -6.45 6.92
CA SER A 109 -5.46 -5.90 6.20
C SER A 109 -4.21 -5.83 7.09
N HIS A 110 -3.41 -4.77 6.97
CA HIS A 110 -2.15 -4.62 7.71
C HIS A 110 -2.28 -4.66 9.25
N ALA A 111 -3.49 -4.48 9.80
CA ALA A 111 -3.64 -4.48 11.25
C ALA A 111 -3.25 -5.85 11.85
N SER A 112 -3.65 -6.95 11.21
CA SER A 112 -3.48 -8.31 11.74
C SER A 112 -2.26 -9.07 11.22
N GLU A 113 -1.43 -8.45 10.36
CA GLU A 113 -0.24 -9.10 9.78
C GLU A 113 0.80 -9.48 10.85
N ALA A 114 0.81 -8.81 12.01
CA ALA A 114 1.63 -9.20 13.17
C ALA A 114 1.29 -10.60 13.73
N LEU A 115 0.14 -11.15 13.34
CA LEU A 115 -0.33 -12.48 13.71
C LEU A 115 0.04 -13.54 12.67
N PHE A 116 0.86 -13.22 11.67
CA PHE A 116 1.53 -14.22 10.86
C PHE A 116 2.63 -14.95 11.65
N ASP A 117 2.89 -16.20 11.29
CA ASP A 117 3.92 -17.02 11.91
C ASP A 117 5.31 -16.60 11.42
N GLY A 118 6.28 -16.54 12.33
CA GLY A 118 7.64 -16.07 12.03
C GLY A 118 7.69 -14.67 11.39
N ASP A 119 8.49 -14.56 10.32
CA ASP A 119 8.71 -13.33 9.54
C ASP A 119 7.85 -13.28 8.26
N LEU A 120 6.77 -14.06 8.19
CA LEU A 120 5.91 -14.09 7.01
C LEU A 120 5.19 -12.76 6.81
N GLU A 121 5.09 -12.35 5.56
CA GLU A 121 4.36 -11.16 5.11
C GLU A 121 3.16 -11.58 4.26
N HIS A 122 2.23 -10.65 3.99
CA HIS A 122 1.10 -10.95 3.11
C HIS A 122 1.57 -11.35 1.70
N GLU A 123 2.71 -10.82 1.25
CA GLU A 123 3.34 -11.19 -0.02
C GLU A 123 3.66 -12.70 -0.09
N ASP A 124 4.08 -13.32 1.02
CA ASP A 124 4.32 -14.77 1.09
C ASP A 124 3.03 -15.58 0.91
N PHE A 125 1.92 -15.10 1.47
CA PHE A 125 0.61 -15.70 1.22
C PHE A 125 0.12 -15.43 -0.20
N THR A 126 0.40 -14.25 -0.78
CA THR A 126 0.14 -13.98 -2.20
C THR A 126 0.87 -15.00 -3.06
N LYS A 127 2.16 -15.26 -2.78
CA LYS A 127 2.94 -16.32 -3.46
C LYS A 127 2.26 -17.67 -3.33
N LYS A 128 1.93 -18.12 -2.12
CA LYS A 128 1.25 -19.41 -1.92
C LYS A 128 -0.05 -19.49 -2.71
N ILE A 129 -0.87 -18.44 -2.70
CA ILE A 129 -2.16 -18.43 -3.40
C ILE A 129 -1.97 -18.54 -4.92
N ILE A 130 -1.03 -17.79 -5.52
CA ILE A 130 -0.82 -17.84 -6.98
C ILE A 130 -0.17 -19.16 -7.45
N TYR A 131 0.44 -19.94 -6.55
CA TYR A 131 1.08 -21.23 -6.87
C TYR A 131 0.22 -22.45 -6.50
N GLU A 132 -0.54 -22.40 -5.41
CA GLU A 132 -1.15 -23.57 -4.77
C GLU A 132 -2.69 -23.61 -4.90
N THR A 133 -3.28 -22.71 -5.68
CA THR A 133 -4.74 -22.63 -5.90
C THR A 133 -5.10 -22.59 -7.39
N GLU A 134 -6.39 -22.58 -7.72
CA GLU A 134 -6.90 -22.45 -9.09
C GLU A 134 -6.41 -21.20 -9.83
N ILE A 135 -5.93 -20.19 -9.10
CA ILE A 135 -5.25 -19.01 -9.66
C ILE A 135 -4.07 -19.42 -10.54
N ALA A 136 -3.32 -20.45 -10.14
CA ALA A 136 -2.18 -20.94 -10.90
C ALA A 136 -2.61 -21.45 -12.29
N ASP A 137 -3.70 -22.22 -12.34
CA ASP A 137 -4.25 -22.78 -13.58
C ASP A 137 -4.82 -21.69 -14.48
N HIS A 138 -5.44 -20.66 -13.90
CA HIS A 138 -5.94 -19.50 -14.63
C HIS A 138 -4.80 -18.69 -15.26
N ILE A 139 -3.72 -18.41 -14.51
CA ILE A 139 -2.53 -17.73 -15.03
C ILE A 139 -1.92 -18.53 -16.20
N GLN A 140 -1.74 -19.84 -16.04
CA GLN A 140 -1.20 -20.70 -17.09
C GLN A 140 -2.10 -20.73 -18.33
N THR A 141 -3.42 -20.75 -18.13
CA THR A 141 -4.39 -20.68 -19.23
C THR A 141 -4.27 -19.36 -20.00
N ILE A 142 -4.13 -18.23 -19.28
CA ILE A 142 -3.90 -16.91 -19.89
C ILE A 142 -2.61 -16.91 -20.71
N GLY A 143 -1.51 -17.46 -20.17
CA GLY A 143 -0.25 -17.59 -20.88
C GLY A 143 -0.36 -18.44 -22.16
N LYS A 144 -1.09 -19.56 -22.11
CA LYS A 144 -1.33 -20.43 -23.27
C LYS A 144 -2.16 -19.75 -24.35
N GLU A 145 -3.26 -19.11 -23.97
CA GLU A 145 -4.13 -18.41 -24.93
C GLU A 145 -3.44 -17.16 -25.51
N PHE A 146 -2.59 -16.48 -24.73
CA PHE A 146 -1.74 -15.40 -25.22
C PHE A 146 -0.82 -15.89 -26.35
N ARG A 147 -0.07 -16.98 -26.11
CA ARG A 147 0.83 -17.56 -27.12
C ARG A 147 0.09 -17.97 -28.39
N LYS A 148 -1.05 -18.62 -28.24
CA LYS A 148 -1.91 -19.03 -29.37
C LYS A 148 -2.42 -17.82 -30.17
N LYS A 149 -2.92 -16.78 -29.49
CA LYS A 149 -3.44 -15.57 -30.11
C LYS A 149 -2.38 -14.81 -30.91
N HIS A 150 -1.15 -14.74 -30.38
CA HIS A 150 -0.06 -13.99 -30.99
C HIS A 150 0.87 -14.85 -31.87
N SER A 151 0.64 -16.16 -31.96
CA SER A 151 1.47 -17.12 -32.71
C SER A 151 2.96 -17.07 -32.32
N VAL A 152 3.23 -17.06 -31.01
CA VAL A 152 4.59 -16.95 -30.43
C VAL A 152 4.97 -18.17 -29.59
N GLY A 153 6.28 -18.35 -29.37
CA GLY A 153 6.84 -19.50 -28.66
C GLY A 153 6.80 -19.38 -27.13
N GLU A 154 7.44 -20.34 -26.46
CA GLU A 154 7.48 -20.45 -24.99
C GLU A 154 8.13 -19.25 -24.29
N GLU A 155 8.92 -18.44 -25.01
CA GLU A 155 9.48 -17.19 -24.51
C GLU A 155 8.43 -16.13 -24.14
N TYR A 156 7.17 -16.29 -24.60
CA TYR A 156 6.02 -15.47 -24.23
C TYR A 156 5.04 -16.18 -23.28
N ASN A 157 5.47 -17.26 -22.63
CA ASN A 157 4.63 -17.92 -21.63
C ASN A 157 4.41 -17.01 -20.41
N ILE A 158 3.25 -17.12 -19.77
CA ILE A 158 2.92 -16.39 -18.55
C ILE A 158 2.62 -17.43 -17.48
N THR A 159 3.40 -17.41 -16.40
CA THR A 159 3.35 -18.41 -15.33
C THR A 159 3.34 -17.72 -13.97
N PRO A 160 2.85 -18.39 -12.90
CA PRO A 160 2.97 -17.87 -11.53
C PRO A 160 4.41 -17.52 -11.16
N LYS A 161 5.38 -18.32 -11.63
CA LYS A 161 6.81 -18.05 -11.45
C LYS A 161 7.24 -16.74 -12.08
N LEU A 162 6.82 -16.47 -13.31
CA LEU A 162 7.15 -15.20 -13.97
C LEU A 162 6.56 -14.00 -13.22
N LEU A 163 5.29 -14.08 -12.80
CA LEU A 163 4.68 -12.98 -12.04
C LEU A 163 5.42 -12.73 -10.73
N TRP A 164 5.74 -13.81 -9.99
CA TRP A 164 6.49 -13.70 -8.74
C TRP A 164 7.91 -13.18 -8.94
N LEU A 165 8.62 -13.65 -9.97
CA LEU A 165 9.96 -13.20 -10.33
C LEU A 165 10.02 -11.69 -10.56
N ILE A 166 8.99 -11.10 -11.18
CA ILE A 166 8.93 -9.66 -11.45
C ILE A 166 8.53 -8.89 -10.19
N TYR A 167 7.52 -9.36 -9.47
CA TYR A 167 6.91 -8.59 -8.39
C TYR A 167 7.50 -8.88 -7.01
N GLY A 168 7.45 -10.14 -6.56
CA GLY A 168 7.67 -10.50 -5.16
C GLY A 168 9.05 -11.07 -4.82
N GLU A 169 9.86 -11.45 -5.82
CA GLU A 169 11.22 -11.93 -5.55
C GLU A 169 12.11 -10.79 -5.01
N LYS A 170 12.87 -11.08 -3.94
CA LYS A 170 13.66 -10.07 -3.22
C LYS A 170 14.99 -9.78 -3.92
N ASN A 171 15.58 -10.79 -4.58
CA ASN A 171 16.81 -10.66 -5.37
C ASN A 171 16.64 -11.32 -6.75
N PRO A 172 15.69 -10.85 -7.59
CA PRO A 172 15.34 -11.52 -8.83
C PRO A 172 16.49 -11.54 -9.83
N GLU A 173 17.42 -10.59 -9.75
CA GLU A 173 18.62 -10.52 -10.59
C GLU A 173 19.59 -11.71 -10.44
N LEU A 174 19.43 -12.52 -9.39
CA LEU A 174 20.18 -13.76 -9.19
C LEU A 174 19.55 -14.95 -9.96
N ASP A 175 18.30 -14.84 -10.39
CA ASP A 175 17.65 -15.85 -11.23
C ASP A 175 18.06 -15.66 -12.70
N SER A 176 18.52 -16.74 -13.34
CA SER A 176 18.91 -16.72 -14.75
C SER A 176 17.77 -16.40 -15.72
N GLU A 177 16.51 -16.57 -15.32
CA GLU A 177 15.32 -16.22 -16.11
C GLU A 177 14.98 -14.72 -16.03
N TYR A 178 15.66 -13.94 -15.18
CA TYR A 178 15.40 -12.52 -15.01
C TYR A 178 15.93 -11.68 -16.18
N ILE A 179 15.03 -10.95 -16.83
CA ILE A 179 15.35 -10.12 -18.00
C ILE A 179 15.56 -8.68 -17.57
N MET A 180 16.83 -8.30 -17.37
CA MET A 180 17.24 -6.91 -17.15
C MET A 180 17.41 -6.18 -18.51
N PRO A 181 16.98 -4.90 -18.64
CA PRO A 181 16.36 -4.06 -17.62
C PRO A 181 14.83 -4.09 -17.56
N ASP A 182 14.19 -4.80 -18.47
CA ASP A 182 12.74 -4.78 -18.67
C ASP A 182 11.95 -5.18 -17.42
N TYR A 183 12.32 -6.26 -16.73
CA TYR A 183 11.57 -6.69 -15.54
C TYR A 183 11.70 -5.72 -14.37
N LYS A 184 12.84 -5.02 -14.24
CA LYS A 184 13.00 -3.92 -13.27
C LYS A 184 12.08 -2.75 -13.61
N PHE A 185 11.96 -2.42 -14.90
CA PHE A 185 11.03 -1.42 -15.38
C PHE A 185 9.57 -1.82 -15.09
N LEU A 186 9.17 -3.07 -15.35
CA LEU A 186 7.83 -3.55 -15.02
C LEU A 186 7.54 -3.50 -13.51
N LYS A 187 8.47 -3.95 -12.67
CA LYS A 187 8.35 -3.91 -11.21
C LYS A 187 8.04 -2.48 -10.72
N SER A 188 8.62 -1.45 -11.33
CA SER A 188 8.44 -0.06 -10.91
C SER A 188 7.00 0.47 -10.99
N PHE A 189 6.14 -0.14 -11.83
CA PHE A 189 4.71 0.22 -11.88
C PHE A 189 3.91 -0.33 -10.69
N MET A 190 4.44 -1.32 -9.98
CA MET A 190 3.77 -2.03 -8.89
C MET A 190 4.44 -1.81 -7.54
N ASP A 191 5.75 -1.64 -7.51
CA ASP A 191 6.55 -1.38 -6.31
C ASP A 191 7.60 -0.30 -6.59
N SER A 192 7.23 0.95 -6.29
CA SER A 192 8.10 2.12 -6.31
C SER A 192 7.51 3.30 -5.52
N GLU A 193 8.15 4.47 -5.58
CA GLU A 193 7.54 5.71 -5.08
C GLU A 193 6.53 6.30 -6.08
N LEU A 194 6.30 5.67 -7.24
CA LEU A 194 5.37 6.06 -8.30
C LEU A 194 4.56 4.85 -8.81
N ASP A 195 4.18 3.93 -7.93
CA ASP A 195 3.42 2.75 -8.33
C ASP A 195 1.90 2.95 -8.36
N CYS A 196 1.24 2.07 -9.10
CA CYS A 196 -0.19 2.09 -9.35
C CYS A 196 -1.02 1.63 -8.14
N ASP A 197 -0.41 0.88 -7.21
CA ASP A 197 -1.01 0.55 -5.91
C ASP A 197 -1.32 1.83 -5.14
N LYS A 198 -0.29 2.66 -4.90
CA LYS A 198 -0.43 3.97 -4.25
C LYS A 198 -1.35 4.90 -5.02
N MET A 199 -1.32 4.87 -6.35
CA MET A 199 -2.22 5.70 -7.14
C MET A 199 -3.70 5.35 -6.90
N ASP A 200 -4.04 4.06 -6.81
CA ASP A 200 -5.43 3.67 -6.57
C ASP A 200 -5.84 3.97 -5.12
N TYR A 201 -5.09 3.46 -4.12
CA TYR A 201 -5.57 3.50 -2.75
C TYR A 201 -5.70 4.94 -2.25
N LEU A 202 -4.84 5.88 -2.65
CA LEU A 202 -4.93 7.27 -2.17
C LEU A 202 -6.25 7.92 -2.60
N LEU A 203 -6.61 7.77 -3.88
CA LEU A 203 -7.87 8.31 -4.41
C LEU A 203 -9.07 7.58 -3.82
N ARG A 204 -8.99 6.26 -3.75
CA ARG A 204 -10.06 5.39 -3.24
C ARG A 204 -10.33 5.65 -1.76
N ASP A 205 -9.30 5.59 -0.94
CA ASP A 205 -9.38 5.86 0.50
C ASP A 205 -9.90 7.27 0.75
N SER A 206 -9.41 8.27 0.01
CA SER A 206 -9.89 9.65 0.14
C SER A 206 -11.39 9.75 -0.16
N TYR A 207 -11.85 9.09 -1.24
CA TYR A 207 -13.26 9.07 -1.63
C TYR A 207 -14.15 8.43 -0.56
N TYR A 208 -13.83 7.22 -0.11
CA TYR A 208 -14.64 6.48 0.85
C TYR A 208 -14.57 7.06 2.27
N CYS A 209 -13.42 7.62 2.68
CA CYS A 209 -13.33 8.34 3.95
C CYS A 209 -14.03 9.71 3.91
N GLY A 210 -14.44 10.20 2.74
CA GLY A 210 -15.07 11.53 2.59
C GLY A 210 -14.11 12.69 2.84
N VAL A 211 -12.82 12.50 2.56
CA VAL A 211 -11.77 13.50 2.76
C VAL A 211 -11.20 13.96 1.42
N ASN A 212 -10.53 15.12 1.41
CA ASN A 212 -9.82 15.63 0.22
C ASN A 212 -8.30 15.44 0.31
N TYR A 213 -7.81 14.78 1.37
CA TYR A 213 -6.39 14.65 1.68
C TYR A 213 -5.63 13.80 0.67
N GLY A 214 -6.26 12.75 0.11
CA GLY A 214 -5.62 11.82 -0.81
C GLY A 214 -5.81 12.17 -2.29
N LYS A 215 -6.33 13.37 -2.60
CA LYS A 215 -6.59 13.80 -3.97
C LYS A 215 -5.35 14.44 -4.60
N TYR A 216 -5.06 14.05 -5.84
CA TYR A 216 -4.01 14.61 -6.69
C TYR A 216 -4.46 14.47 -8.15
N ASP A 217 -3.84 15.21 -9.08
CA ASP A 217 -4.18 15.10 -10.51
C ASP A 217 -3.62 13.82 -11.15
N LEU A 218 -4.39 12.73 -11.04
CA LEU A 218 -4.07 11.44 -11.66
C LEU A 218 -3.89 11.54 -13.18
N ASN A 219 -4.75 12.29 -13.87
CA ASN A 219 -4.69 12.35 -15.33
C ASN A 219 -3.43 13.06 -15.78
N LYS A 220 -3.08 14.17 -15.11
CA LYS A 220 -1.83 14.88 -15.38
C LYS A 220 -0.62 14.00 -15.08
N LEU A 221 -0.61 13.29 -13.95
CA LEU A 221 0.48 12.38 -13.59
C LEU A 221 0.66 11.28 -14.64
N LEU A 222 -0.41 10.55 -14.99
CA LEU A 222 -0.39 9.50 -16.01
C LEU A 222 0.10 10.03 -17.36
N SER A 223 -0.44 11.19 -17.80
CA SER A 223 -0.06 11.80 -19.08
C SER A 223 1.40 12.25 -19.15
N SER A 224 2.07 12.36 -18.00
CA SER A 224 3.47 12.79 -17.89
C SER A 224 4.43 11.63 -17.63
N LEU A 225 3.95 10.39 -17.50
CA LEU A 225 4.79 9.21 -17.38
C LEU A 225 5.53 8.94 -18.69
N ASN A 226 6.81 8.60 -18.62
CA ASN A 226 7.66 8.33 -19.78
C ASN A 226 8.68 7.22 -19.44
N VAL A 227 9.53 6.85 -20.39
CA VAL A 227 10.59 5.86 -20.18
C VAL A 227 11.95 6.50 -20.40
N PHE A 228 12.81 6.44 -19.39
CA PHE A 228 14.23 6.68 -19.58
C PHE A 228 14.90 5.38 -20.02
N TYR A 229 15.42 5.33 -21.24
CA TYR A 229 16.03 4.14 -21.82
C TYR A 229 17.42 4.43 -22.36
N LYS A 230 18.43 3.76 -21.79
CA LYS A 230 19.83 3.83 -22.23
C LYS A 230 20.37 2.41 -22.47
N PRO A 231 20.23 1.88 -23.71
CA PRO A 231 20.58 0.50 -24.02
C PRO A 231 22.05 0.14 -23.78
N SER A 232 22.98 1.08 -24.03
CA SER A 232 24.42 0.87 -23.83
C SER A 232 24.75 0.44 -22.39
N ASP A 233 23.98 0.95 -21.44
CA ASP A 233 24.22 0.81 -20.01
C ASP A 233 23.24 -0.21 -19.39
N LYS A 234 22.38 -0.84 -20.20
CA LYS A 234 21.27 -1.70 -19.77
C LYS A 234 20.35 -1.01 -18.75
N ILE A 235 19.97 0.23 -19.04
CA ILE A 235 19.12 1.04 -18.15
C ILE A 235 17.75 1.24 -18.78
N MET A 236 16.69 0.94 -18.01
CA MET A 236 15.31 1.24 -18.35
C MET A 236 14.56 1.58 -17.06
N HIS A 237 14.01 2.78 -16.99
CA HIS A 237 13.27 3.27 -15.82
C HIS A 237 11.98 3.97 -16.22
N LEU A 238 10.95 3.78 -15.40
CA LEU A 238 9.79 4.66 -15.40
C LEU A 238 10.25 6.05 -14.98
N ALA A 239 9.96 7.03 -15.82
CA ALA A 239 10.37 8.41 -15.67
C ALA A 239 9.14 9.33 -15.71
N VAL A 240 9.33 10.58 -15.33
CA VAL A 240 8.32 11.63 -15.41
C VAL A 240 8.87 12.76 -16.27
N ASP A 241 8.12 13.22 -17.27
CA ASP A 241 8.47 14.42 -18.00
C ASP A 241 8.46 15.63 -17.05
N ARG A 242 9.38 16.59 -17.21
CA ARG A 242 9.50 17.74 -16.31
C ARG A 242 8.18 18.49 -16.05
N GLY A 243 7.30 18.54 -17.05
CA GLY A 243 5.96 19.14 -16.91
C GLY A 243 4.98 18.40 -16.00
N GLY A 244 5.35 17.22 -15.49
CA GLY A 244 4.58 16.40 -14.54
C GLY A 244 5.06 16.49 -13.10
N VAL A 245 6.14 17.24 -12.81
CA VAL A 245 6.73 17.33 -11.46
C VAL A 245 5.70 17.76 -10.42
N HIS A 246 4.88 18.77 -10.69
CA HIS A 246 3.87 19.24 -9.73
C HIS A 246 2.76 18.23 -9.47
N ALA A 247 2.33 17.45 -10.47
CA ALA A 247 1.38 16.37 -10.25
C ALA A 247 1.99 15.24 -9.40
N PHE A 248 3.30 15.01 -9.55
CA PHE A 248 4.03 14.09 -8.68
C PHE A 248 4.18 14.64 -7.25
N GLU A 249 4.43 15.95 -7.08
CA GLU A 249 4.43 16.59 -5.76
C GLU A 249 3.07 16.43 -5.07
N GLU A 250 1.97 16.74 -5.76
CA GLU A 250 0.61 16.53 -5.24
C GLU A 250 0.39 15.08 -4.79
N PHE A 251 0.83 14.11 -5.58
CA PHE A 251 0.71 12.69 -5.25
C PHE A 251 1.45 12.33 -3.95
N VAL A 252 2.68 12.79 -3.76
CA VAL A 252 3.45 12.53 -2.53
C VAL A 252 2.86 13.28 -1.32
N ILE A 253 2.39 14.52 -1.51
CA ILE A 253 1.70 15.28 -0.47
C ILE A 253 0.39 14.61 -0.06
N ALA A 254 -0.37 14.11 -1.05
CA ALA A 254 -1.62 13.40 -0.82
C ALA A 254 -1.39 12.17 0.06
N ARG A 255 -0.33 11.41 -0.23
CA ARG A 255 0.11 10.30 0.63
C ARG A 255 0.46 10.77 2.03
N TYR A 256 1.26 11.82 2.17
CA TYR A 256 1.63 12.38 3.47
C TYR A 256 0.39 12.75 4.32
N PHE A 257 -0.58 13.47 3.75
CA PHE A 257 -1.79 13.85 4.46
C PHE A 257 -2.65 12.64 4.83
N MET A 258 -2.78 11.64 3.94
CA MET A 258 -3.52 10.41 4.25
C MET A 258 -2.91 9.65 5.44
N PHE A 259 -1.58 9.61 5.55
CA PHE A 259 -0.91 9.02 6.73
C PHE A 259 -1.28 9.74 8.01
N ILE A 260 -1.15 11.07 8.06
CA ILE A 260 -1.36 11.82 9.30
C ILE A 260 -2.84 11.87 9.71
N GLN A 261 -3.74 12.05 8.74
CA GLN A 261 -5.15 12.32 9.02
C GLN A 261 -6.00 11.05 9.12
N VAL A 262 -5.69 10.03 8.33
CA VAL A 262 -6.52 8.81 8.23
C VAL A 262 -5.80 7.63 8.85
N TYR A 263 -4.66 7.20 8.30
CA TYR A 263 -4.02 5.94 8.68
C TYR A 263 -3.49 5.97 10.13
N PHE A 264 -3.02 7.13 10.58
CA PHE A 264 -2.55 7.36 11.95
C PHE A 264 -3.56 8.03 12.85
N HIS A 265 -4.85 8.06 12.49
CA HIS A 265 -5.87 8.62 13.35
C HIS A 265 -5.89 7.90 14.72
N LYS A 266 -5.75 8.64 15.81
CA LYS A 266 -5.60 8.12 17.19
C LYS A 266 -6.63 7.04 17.57
N THR A 267 -7.91 7.29 17.32
CA THR A 267 -8.97 6.32 17.65
C THR A 267 -8.87 5.06 16.81
N ARG A 268 -8.46 5.17 15.54
CA ARG A 268 -8.29 4.04 14.64
C ARG A 268 -7.11 3.17 15.09
N ARG A 269 -5.98 3.79 15.47
CA ARG A 269 -4.80 3.11 16.01
C ARG A 269 -5.12 2.30 17.27
N TYR A 270 -5.88 2.87 18.20
CA TYR A 270 -6.36 2.14 19.38
C TYR A 270 -7.26 0.94 19.00
N LEU A 271 -8.21 1.16 18.08
CA LEU A 271 -9.12 0.11 17.63
C LEU A 271 -8.41 -1.03 16.89
N ASP A 272 -7.39 -0.73 16.08
CA ASP A 272 -6.56 -1.76 15.44
C ASP A 272 -5.87 -2.63 16.50
N LYS A 273 -5.31 -2.02 17.54
CA LYS A 273 -4.65 -2.78 18.62
C LYS A 273 -5.65 -3.70 19.33
N LEU A 274 -6.81 -3.16 19.71
CA LEU A 274 -7.88 -3.94 20.34
C LEU A 274 -8.36 -5.08 19.44
N LEU A 275 -8.45 -4.83 18.13
CA LEU A 275 -8.78 -5.85 17.14
C LEU A 275 -7.72 -6.96 17.10
N VAL A 276 -6.43 -6.61 17.05
CA VAL A 276 -5.33 -7.58 17.00
C VAL A 276 -5.34 -8.47 18.23
N ASP A 277 -5.54 -7.90 19.42
CA ASP A 277 -5.62 -8.64 20.68
C ASP A 277 -6.81 -9.63 20.65
N ASN A 278 -7.96 -9.20 20.11
CA ASN A 278 -9.12 -10.07 19.88
C ASN A 278 -8.82 -11.21 18.89
N ILE A 279 -8.17 -10.90 17.76
CA ILE A 279 -7.81 -11.91 16.74
C ILE A 279 -6.82 -12.93 17.33
N ALA A 280 -5.82 -12.47 18.08
CA ALA A 280 -4.86 -13.32 18.77
C ALA A 280 -5.54 -14.31 19.73
N ASN A 281 -6.63 -13.90 20.40
CA ASN A 281 -7.38 -14.77 21.32
C ASN A 281 -8.23 -15.83 20.62
N ILE A 282 -8.72 -15.57 19.39
CA ILE A 282 -9.55 -16.52 18.64
C ILE A 282 -8.75 -17.46 17.74
N LEU A 283 -7.50 -17.08 17.40
CA LEU A 283 -6.62 -17.90 16.58
C LEU A 283 -5.95 -19.01 17.42
N PRO A 284 -5.84 -20.24 16.88
CA PRO A 284 -5.00 -21.26 17.48
C PRO A 284 -3.55 -20.76 17.59
N ASN A 285 -2.97 -20.83 18.79
CA ASN A 285 -1.63 -20.29 19.08
C ASN A 285 -1.46 -18.80 18.73
N SER A 286 -2.56 -18.04 18.64
CA SER A 286 -2.54 -16.62 18.27
C SER A 286 -1.93 -16.30 16.91
N LYS A 287 -1.88 -17.29 16.01
CA LYS A 287 -1.29 -17.15 14.67
C LYS A 287 -2.20 -17.67 13.57
N TYR A 288 -2.16 -17.03 12.41
CA TYR A 288 -2.86 -17.51 11.22
C TYR A 288 -2.26 -18.85 10.74
N PRO A 289 -3.08 -19.75 10.16
CA PRO A 289 -2.58 -21.02 9.67
C PRO A 289 -1.66 -20.83 8.47
N ASN A 290 -0.53 -21.54 8.46
CA ASN A 290 0.44 -21.50 7.36
C ASN A 290 -0.04 -22.19 6.08
N ASN A 291 -0.99 -23.14 6.20
CA ASN A 291 -1.60 -23.83 5.07
C ASN A 291 -2.55 -22.88 4.32
N VAL A 292 -2.39 -22.75 3.01
CA VAL A 292 -3.15 -21.79 2.19
C VAL A 292 -4.66 -22.04 2.22
N GLN A 293 -5.10 -23.30 2.23
CA GLN A 293 -6.53 -23.65 2.21
C GLN A 293 -7.20 -23.34 3.54
N ASP A 294 -6.50 -23.51 4.65
CA ASP A 294 -6.99 -23.08 5.96
C ASP A 294 -6.94 -21.55 6.12
N TYR A 295 -5.92 -20.90 5.56
CA TYR A 295 -5.79 -19.45 5.56
C TYR A 295 -6.93 -18.75 4.81
N LEU A 296 -7.29 -19.26 3.63
CA LEU A 296 -8.36 -18.71 2.80
C LEU A 296 -9.75 -18.78 3.44
N LYS A 297 -9.94 -19.54 4.53
CA LYS A 297 -11.18 -19.55 5.32
C LYS A 297 -11.34 -18.32 6.21
N TRP A 298 -10.31 -17.48 6.34
CA TRP A 298 -10.33 -16.31 7.20
C TRP A 298 -10.59 -15.05 6.37
N ASP A 299 -11.66 -14.33 6.71
CA ASP A 299 -11.99 -13.00 6.25
C ASP A 299 -12.53 -12.14 7.41
N ASP A 300 -12.87 -10.88 7.18
CA ASP A 300 -13.33 -9.98 8.24
C ASP A 300 -14.62 -10.50 8.89
N LEU A 301 -15.51 -11.09 8.09
CA LEU A 301 -16.78 -11.64 8.58
C LEU A 301 -16.54 -12.79 9.56
N THR A 302 -15.67 -13.73 9.20
CA THR A 302 -15.29 -14.86 10.04
C THR A 302 -14.65 -14.40 11.36
N VAL A 303 -13.78 -13.39 11.30
CA VAL A 303 -13.17 -12.79 12.50
C VAL A 303 -14.25 -12.16 13.39
N ILE A 304 -15.12 -11.33 12.83
CA ILE A 304 -16.18 -10.65 13.59
C ILE A 304 -17.12 -11.66 14.24
N ASP A 305 -17.51 -12.72 13.55
CA ASP A 305 -18.40 -13.74 14.12
C ASP A 305 -17.74 -14.51 15.26
N LYS A 306 -16.43 -14.77 15.17
CA LYS A 306 -15.66 -15.34 16.28
C LYS A 306 -15.54 -14.39 17.48
N ILE A 307 -15.34 -13.09 17.25
CA ILE A 307 -15.34 -12.06 18.32
C ILE A 307 -16.72 -11.98 18.98
N LYS A 308 -17.82 -12.04 18.21
CA LYS A 308 -19.19 -12.10 18.78
C LYS A 308 -19.38 -13.32 19.67
N ALA A 309 -18.84 -14.47 19.28
CA ALA A 309 -18.93 -15.70 20.08
C ALA A 309 -18.16 -15.62 21.40
N SER A 310 -17.07 -14.82 21.47
CA SER A 310 -16.28 -14.62 22.70
C SER A 310 -16.77 -13.46 23.58
N ARG A 311 -17.76 -12.68 23.13
CA ARG A 311 -18.28 -11.45 23.77
C ARG A 311 -18.42 -11.52 25.29
N PHE A 312 -19.08 -12.54 25.82
CA PHE A 312 -19.36 -12.65 27.26
C PHE A 312 -18.20 -13.22 28.09
N ASN A 313 -17.17 -13.73 27.44
CA ASN A 313 -16.02 -14.37 28.08
C ASN A 313 -14.73 -13.54 27.95
N CYS A 314 -14.75 -12.46 27.16
CA CYS A 314 -13.59 -11.61 26.88
C CYS A 314 -14.00 -10.14 26.90
N LEU A 315 -13.45 -9.38 27.85
CA LEU A 315 -13.75 -7.94 27.98
C LEU A 315 -13.37 -7.16 26.71
N ASP A 316 -12.25 -7.50 26.09
CA ASP A 316 -11.77 -6.84 24.87
C ASP A 316 -12.74 -7.06 23.70
N ALA A 317 -13.43 -8.21 23.66
CA ALA A 317 -14.46 -8.50 22.66
C ALA A 317 -15.70 -7.62 22.86
N GLU A 318 -16.19 -7.48 24.09
CA GLU A 318 -17.27 -6.55 24.42
C GLU A 318 -16.88 -5.11 24.05
N GLN A 319 -15.67 -4.68 24.42
CA GLN A 319 -15.17 -3.34 24.16
C GLN A 319 -15.09 -3.05 22.66
N PHE A 320 -14.59 -4.01 21.87
CA PHE A 320 -14.50 -3.86 20.42
C PHE A 320 -15.88 -3.75 19.79
N LEU A 321 -16.80 -4.67 20.13
CA LEU A 321 -18.16 -4.72 19.56
C LEU A 321 -19.03 -3.52 19.95
N THR A 322 -18.82 -2.97 21.15
CA THR A 322 -19.53 -1.76 21.62
C THR A 322 -18.81 -0.46 21.29
N ARG A 323 -17.63 -0.54 20.65
CA ARG A 323 -16.76 0.60 20.35
C ARG A 323 -16.42 1.43 21.60
N THR A 324 -16.17 0.73 22.71
CA THR A 324 -15.72 1.34 23.96
C THR A 324 -14.23 1.63 23.85
N VAL A 325 -13.88 2.89 23.57
CA VAL A 325 -12.50 3.33 23.33
C VAL A 325 -11.87 4.04 24.52
N MET A 326 -10.57 3.90 24.71
CA MET A 326 -9.80 4.74 25.64
C MET A 326 -9.64 6.17 25.11
N SER A 327 -9.47 7.12 26.02
CA SER A 327 -9.27 8.54 25.69
C SER A 327 -7.78 8.83 25.46
N CYS A 328 -7.42 9.33 24.29
CA CYS A 328 -6.09 9.88 24.03
C CYS A 328 -5.93 11.21 24.79
N VAL A 329 -5.00 11.27 25.74
CA VAL A 329 -4.80 12.43 26.63
C VAL A 329 -3.54 13.22 26.32
N TYR A 330 -2.61 12.62 25.59
CA TYR A 330 -1.41 13.29 25.08
C TYR A 330 -1.03 12.70 23.72
N GLU A 331 -0.60 13.57 22.80
CA GLU A 331 -0.14 13.24 21.45
C GLU A 331 1.01 14.18 21.09
N THR A 332 2.09 13.64 20.52
CA THR A 332 3.23 14.44 20.04
C THR A 332 2.95 15.04 18.65
N SER A 333 3.72 16.05 18.25
CA SER A 333 3.69 16.54 16.87
C SER A 333 4.12 15.46 15.87
N ALA A 334 3.67 15.56 14.62
CA ALA A 334 3.88 14.53 13.60
C ALA A 334 5.35 14.20 13.29
N HIS A 335 6.27 15.11 13.57
CA HIS A 335 7.70 14.95 13.33
C HIS A 335 8.51 15.07 14.63
N SER A 336 7.98 14.57 15.75
CA SER A 336 8.62 14.66 17.06
C SER A 336 9.80 13.70 17.24
N ASN A 337 10.71 13.62 16.26
CA ASN A 337 11.91 12.78 16.28
C ASN A 337 13.03 13.32 17.20
N ARG A 338 12.84 14.49 17.82
CA ARG A 338 13.81 15.11 18.72
C ARG A 338 13.81 14.46 20.10
N SER A 339 14.98 14.40 20.73
CA SER A 339 15.22 13.94 22.10
C SER A 339 14.20 14.49 23.11
N ASP A 340 13.83 15.75 22.94
CA ASP A 340 13.05 16.51 23.92
C ASP A 340 11.58 16.05 23.94
N GLY A 341 11.04 15.66 22.79
CA GLY A 341 9.67 15.12 22.70
C GLY A 341 9.53 13.77 23.40
N ASN A 342 10.58 12.93 23.36
CA ASN A 342 10.61 11.66 24.05
C ASN A 342 10.74 11.84 25.57
N LEU A 343 11.55 12.81 26.01
CA LEU A 343 11.71 13.14 27.42
C LEU A 343 10.38 13.62 28.02
N LEU A 344 9.71 14.58 27.36
CA LEU A 344 8.43 15.12 27.82
C LEU A 344 7.35 14.04 27.89
N LEU A 345 7.25 13.17 26.88
CA LEU A 345 6.29 12.06 26.89
C LEU A 345 6.54 11.12 28.07
N ASN A 346 7.80 10.78 28.36
CA ASN A 346 8.15 9.92 29.48
C ASN A 346 7.83 10.57 30.83
N ILE A 347 8.06 11.89 30.99
CA ILE A 347 7.68 12.64 32.19
C ILE A 347 6.16 12.59 32.39
N ILE A 348 5.39 12.89 31.34
CA ILE A 348 3.92 12.85 31.39
C ILE A 348 3.44 11.44 31.74
N LYS A 349 3.98 10.42 31.07
CA LYS A 349 3.62 9.01 31.31
C LYS A 349 3.86 8.63 32.76
N ASN A 350 5.05 8.89 33.31
CA ASN A 350 5.38 8.56 34.69
C ASN A 350 4.43 9.26 35.65
N LYS A 351 4.15 10.55 35.42
CA LYS A 351 3.25 11.31 36.29
C LYS A 351 1.81 10.78 36.27
N LEU A 352 1.32 10.39 35.10
CA LEU A 352 0.01 9.76 34.98
C LEU A 352 -0.01 8.37 35.65
N GLN A 353 1.08 7.59 35.59
CA GLN A 353 1.17 6.29 36.25
C GLN A 353 1.19 6.39 37.79
N GLU A 354 1.66 7.52 38.33
CA GLU A 354 1.64 7.80 39.77
C GLU A 354 0.24 8.18 40.28
N GLU A 355 -0.56 8.87 39.46
CA GLU A 355 -1.83 9.49 39.89
C GLU A 355 -3.09 8.76 39.43
N LEU A 356 -2.99 7.89 38.42
CA LEU A 356 -4.13 7.13 37.90
C LEU A 356 -4.13 5.70 38.43
N GLU A 357 -5.31 5.12 38.56
CA GLU A 357 -5.50 3.76 39.05
C GLU A 357 -5.30 2.73 37.92
N HIS A 358 -5.67 3.08 36.69
CA HIS A 358 -5.65 2.16 35.56
C HIS A 358 -4.38 2.27 34.72
N ALA A 359 -4.04 1.18 34.04
CA ALA A 359 -2.90 1.12 33.13
C ALA A 359 -3.05 2.10 31.95
N ILE A 360 -1.93 2.75 31.61
CA ILE A 360 -1.82 3.64 30.45
C ILE A 360 -1.41 2.84 29.23
N LEU A 361 -2.13 3.03 28.12
CA LEU A 361 -1.78 2.44 26.85
C LEU A 361 -0.95 3.42 26.01
N GLU A 362 0.13 2.92 25.43
CA GLU A 362 1.02 3.67 24.55
C GLU A 362 0.89 3.19 23.10
N ASP A 363 0.87 4.12 22.15
CA ASP A 363 0.93 3.88 20.71
C ASP A 363 2.07 4.70 20.10
N THR A 364 2.75 4.12 19.11
CA THR A 364 3.71 4.83 18.26
C THR A 364 3.37 4.52 16.80
N ALA A 365 3.19 5.56 16.01
CA ALA A 365 2.92 5.49 14.59
C ALA A 365 4.09 6.10 13.81
N ASN A 366 4.78 5.28 13.01
CA ASN A 366 5.97 5.69 12.25
C ASN A 366 5.83 5.35 10.75
N LYS A 367 6.11 6.33 9.88
CA LYS A 367 6.31 6.10 8.45
C LYS A 367 7.19 7.20 7.84
N MET A 368 8.04 6.83 6.88
CA MET A 368 8.65 7.82 5.98
C MET A 368 7.59 8.42 5.05
N PRO A 369 7.54 9.75 4.86
CA PRO A 369 6.68 10.40 3.86
C PRO A 369 6.92 9.85 2.45
N HIS A 370 8.19 9.63 2.11
CA HIS A 370 8.65 8.99 0.89
C HIS A 370 10.04 8.36 1.07
N LYS A 371 10.42 7.46 0.15
CA LYS A 371 11.77 6.86 0.10
C LYS A 371 12.66 7.46 -1.01
N ILE A 372 12.27 8.60 -1.58
CA ILE A 372 13.08 9.32 -2.58
C ILE A 372 14.44 9.70 -1.96
N PRO A 373 15.57 9.36 -2.60
CA PRO A 373 16.89 9.73 -2.12
C PRO A 373 17.08 11.25 -2.01
N THR A 374 17.84 11.67 -1.00
CA THR A 374 18.21 13.07 -0.79
C THR A 374 19.42 13.53 -1.61
N LEU A 375 20.15 12.60 -2.23
CA LEU A 375 21.29 12.90 -3.09
C LEU A 375 20.82 13.67 -4.33
N GLU A 376 21.52 14.76 -4.65
CA GLU A 376 21.15 15.72 -5.71
C GLU A 376 21.26 15.10 -7.12
N GLU A 377 22.05 14.04 -7.28
CA GLU A 377 22.26 13.39 -8.57
C GLU A 377 21.48 12.08 -8.69
N TYR A 378 20.80 11.92 -9.83
CA TYR A 378 20.20 10.64 -10.22
C TYR A 378 21.31 9.63 -10.49
N ASP A 379 21.46 8.65 -9.60
CA ASP A 379 22.35 7.52 -9.84
C ASP A 379 21.59 6.43 -10.62
N ALA A 380 21.81 6.45 -11.94
CA ALA A 380 21.23 5.52 -12.90
C ALA A 380 21.61 4.05 -12.60
N SER A 381 22.69 3.80 -11.84
CA SER A 381 23.12 2.46 -11.42
C SER A 381 22.38 1.95 -10.18
N SER A 382 22.09 2.83 -9.22
CA SER A 382 21.34 2.48 -8.01
C SER A 382 19.87 2.17 -8.30
N GLY A 383 19.30 2.77 -9.36
CA GLY A 383 17.86 2.76 -9.62
C GLY A 383 17.04 3.44 -8.52
N LYS A 384 17.68 4.19 -7.61
CA LYS A 384 17.03 4.94 -6.53
C LYS A 384 16.83 6.39 -7.01
N GLY A 385 15.56 6.80 -7.07
CA GLY A 385 15.16 8.12 -7.56
C GLY A 385 14.30 8.03 -8.81
N ILE A 386 13.32 8.92 -8.92
CA ILE A 386 12.44 9.01 -10.10
C ILE A 386 13.13 9.92 -11.12
N PRO A 387 13.51 9.39 -12.30
CA PRO A 387 14.14 10.19 -13.35
C PRO A 387 13.16 11.24 -13.87
N ILE A 388 13.62 12.49 -13.96
CA ILE A 388 12.87 13.58 -14.57
C ILE A 388 13.46 13.88 -15.95
N LEU A 389 12.66 13.66 -16.99
CA LEU A 389 13.08 13.92 -18.36
C LEU A 389 12.99 15.42 -18.67
N VAL A 390 14.12 16.01 -19.04
CA VAL A 390 14.24 17.39 -19.46
C VAL A 390 14.65 17.40 -20.93
N GLN A 391 13.83 17.97 -21.81
CA GLN A 391 13.94 17.82 -23.28
C GLN A 391 15.31 18.15 -23.87
N TYR A 392 16.06 19.05 -23.25
CA TYR A 392 17.36 19.51 -23.72
C TYR A 392 18.55 18.87 -22.98
N MET A 393 18.31 17.90 -22.09
CA MET A 393 19.35 17.18 -21.36
C MET A 393 19.44 15.74 -21.85
N GLU A 394 20.67 15.23 -22.03
CA GLU A 394 20.92 13.84 -22.43
C GLU A 394 20.69 12.87 -21.27
N MET A 395 21.03 13.30 -20.05
CA MET A 395 20.78 12.57 -18.82
C MET A 395 19.60 13.18 -18.07
N PRO A 396 18.75 12.37 -17.42
CA PRO A 396 17.62 12.87 -16.65
C PRO A 396 18.09 13.60 -15.40
N SER A 397 17.29 14.58 -14.96
CA SER A 397 17.39 15.15 -13.62
C SER A 397 16.78 14.20 -12.59
N SER A 398 16.93 14.50 -11.30
CA SER A 398 16.27 13.76 -10.22
C SER A 398 15.07 14.55 -9.68
N ILE A 399 14.03 13.86 -9.23
CA ILE A 399 12.88 14.54 -8.59
C ILE A 399 13.30 15.37 -7.36
N GLY A 400 14.33 14.93 -6.62
CA GLY A 400 14.87 15.67 -5.47
C GLY A 400 15.54 17.00 -5.86
N SER A 401 16.06 17.10 -7.08
CA SER A 401 16.65 18.32 -7.62
C SER A 401 15.62 19.25 -8.26
N GLU A 402 14.53 18.72 -8.81
CA GLU A 402 13.45 19.52 -9.41
C GLU A 402 12.39 19.98 -8.40
N SER A 403 12.31 19.38 -7.20
CA SER A 403 11.31 19.72 -6.18
C SER A 403 11.94 20.10 -4.83
N ILE A 404 11.93 21.40 -4.51
CA ILE A 404 12.33 21.92 -3.20
C ILE A 404 11.42 21.38 -2.09
N LEU A 405 10.13 21.20 -2.40
CA LEU A 405 9.13 20.73 -1.45
C LEU A 405 9.43 19.29 -1.00
N LEU A 406 9.65 18.38 -1.94
CA LEU A 406 9.96 16.99 -1.63
C LEU A 406 11.34 16.85 -0.99
N LYS A 407 12.33 17.64 -1.44
CA LYS A 407 13.64 17.72 -0.78
C LYS A 407 13.54 18.13 0.70
N SER A 408 12.51 18.88 1.07
CA SER A 408 12.26 19.31 2.45
C SER A 408 11.47 18.28 3.29
N LEU A 409 10.76 17.34 2.66
CA LEU A 409 9.87 16.38 3.32
C LEU A 409 10.59 15.05 3.66
N ILE A 410 11.74 15.15 4.32
CA ILE A 410 12.63 14.01 4.56
C ILE A 410 12.54 13.42 5.97
N GLU A 411 11.93 14.15 6.91
CA GLU A 411 11.79 13.66 8.28
C GLU A 411 10.67 12.61 8.39
N PRO A 412 10.91 11.46 9.05
CA PRO A 412 9.87 10.46 9.24
C PRO A 412 8.71 11.08 10.04
N ILE A 413 7.50 10.67 9.69
CA ILE A 413 6.33 10.84 10.56
C ILE A 413 6.54 9.92 11.76
N ASN A 414 6.48 10.48 12.96
CA ASN A 414 6.58 9.76 14.22
C ASN A 414 5.65 10.43 15.24
N ILE A 415 4.48 9.81 15.44
CA ILE A 415 3.48 10.29 16.39
C ILE A 415 3.41 9.29 17.54
N ARG A 416 3.59 9.77 18.77
CA ARG A 416 3.45 8.97 19.99
C ARG A 416 2.26 9.45 20.80
N ARG A 417 1.56 8.51 21.43
CA ARG A 417 0.29 8.79 22.12
C ARG A 417 0.19 8.04 23.44
N LEU A 418 -0.49 8.68 24.39
CA LEU A 418 -0.89 8.08 25.67
C LEU A 418 -2.41 8.05 25.75
N TYR A 419 -2.95 6.88 26.09
CA TYR A 419 -4.38 6.65 26.26
C TYR A 419 -4.68 6.21 27.69
N VAL A 420 -5.79 6.69 28.24
CA VAL A 420 -6.28 6.33 29.58
C VAL A 420 -7.76 5.92 29.52
N GLN A 421 -8.25 5.28 30.58
CA GLN A 421 -9.67 4.93 30.68
C GLN A 421 -10.56 6.18 30.64
N LYS A 422 -11.76 6.05 30.07
CA LYS A 422 -12.68 7.21 29.93
C LYS A 422 -13.03 7.85 31.27
N SER A 423 -13.12 7.06 32.34
CA SER A 423 -13.38 7.52 33.72
C SER A 423 -12.30 8.45 34.25
N GLU A 424 -11.06 8.30 33.80
CA GLU A 424 -9.89 9.06 34.26
C GLU A 424 -9.49 10.19 33.30
N ALA A 425 -10.17 10.31 32.16
CA ALA A 425 -9.75 11.18 31.06
C ALA A 425 -9.65 12.66 31.45
N GLU A 426 -10.60 13.17 32.24
CA GLU A 426 -10.59 14.58 32.66
C GLU A 426 -9.46 14.88 33.66
N THR A 427 -9.24 13.99 34.62
CA THR A 427 -8.11 14.07 35.56
C THR A 427 -6.78 14.04 34.81
N ALA A 428 -6.61 13.08 33.90
CA ALA A 428 -5.41 12.92 33.10
C ALA A 428 -5.11 14.15 32.22
N LYS A 429 -6.13 14.70 31.54
CA LYS A 429 -5.96 15.94 30.74
C LYS A 429 -5.53 17.13 31.60
N LYS A 430 -6.03 17.24 32.83
CA LYS A 430 -5.61 18.29 33.76
C LYS A 430 -4.14 18.15 34.13
N ILE A 431 -3.69 16.94 34.49
CA ILE A 431 -2.29 16.64 34.79
C ILE A 431 -1.40 16.99 33.59
N VAL A 432 -1.77 16.53 32.38
CA VAL A 432 -1.04 16.83 31.14
C VAL A 432 -0.96 18.34 30.92
N GLY A 433 -2.09 19.06 31.03
CA GLY A 433 -2.13 20.51 30.85
C GLY A 433 -1.27 21.27 31.86
N GLU A 434 -1.24 20.86 33.12
CA GLU A 434 -0.36 21.46 34.14
C GLU A 434 1.12 21.24 33.83
N LEU A 435 1.51 20.05 33.36
CA LEU A 435 2.88 19.76 32.97
C LEU A 435 3.32 20.56 31.74
N LEU A 436 2.45 20.69 30.73
CA LEU A 436 2.73 21.45 29.52
C LEU A 436 2.81 22.96 29.80
N ASN A 437 1.95 23.49 30.68
CA ASN A 437 1.95 24.91 31.03
C ASN A 437 3.07 25.30 32.00
N ARG A 438 3.59 24.35 32.79
CA ARG A 438 4.85 24.55 33.55
C ARG A 438 6.08 24.52 32.64
N GLY A 439 5.88 24.26 31.34
CA GLY A 439 6.85 24.14 30.26
C GLY A 439 7.37 25.45 29.65
N ASP A 440 7.25 26.61 30.30
CA ASP A 440 8.23 27.71 30.15
C ASP A 440 9.55 27.31 30.85
N VAL A 441 10.11 26.18 30.43
CA VAL A 441 11.42 25.72 30.90
C VAL A 441 12.43 26.15 29.85
N ASN A 442 12.88 27.40 30.02
CA ASN A 442 14.16 27.89 29.47
C ASN A 442 15.31 26.96 29.81
#